data_AF-A0A2R4XF93-F1
#
_entry.id   AF-A0A2R4XF93-F1
#
_cell.length_a   1.000
_cell.length_b   1.000
_cell.length_c   1.000
_cell.angle_alpha   90.00
_cell.angle_beta   90.00
_cell.angle_gamma   90.00
#
_symmetry.space_group_name_H-M   'P 1'
#
loop_
_entity.id
_entity.type
_entity.pdbx_description
1 polymer ?
#
loop_
_entity_poly.entity_id
_entity_poly.type
_entity_poly.pdbx_seq_one_letter_code
_entity_poly.pdbx_strand_id
1 'polypeptide(L)'
;MSRIWCEDSDLIGSDSDASGDRESGSILVIVAMLGVVLLGFAGLTIDYGYYFSQKTRLQAEADAAAVACGLTARCKPGAMLAPENAAVFNPLGFSANDVKVLAINARCPHNPALNNCIEVEAMSTWDTFFVRLFNVSTLTASATAVAVGGQTPQPVVVPSVLATGTGREGIQSHGNAADAVRVRGDIVSNSGIQVNNNSAITLLDGGIARAVGGITGAINGNQEPLKTAMADPCSALPSPTVPAEKSCKPLPEITGSSCGRT
;
A
#
# COMPACT_ATOMS: atom_id res chain seq x y z
N MET A 1 -81.91 -68.96 51.17
CA MET A 1 -81.40 -67.91 52.07
C MET A 1 -80.06 -67.46 51.49
N SER A 2 -79.86 -66.14 51.33
CA SER A 2 -78.65 -65.46 50.86
C SER A 2 -78.45 -65.38 49.34
N ARG A 3 -78.18 -64.23 48.70
CA ARG A 3 -78.35 -62.80 48.99
C ARG A 3 -78.26 -62.08 47.62
N ILE A 4 -79.16 -61.14 47.37
CA ILE A 4 -79.08 -60.07 46.37
C ILE A 4 -78.03 -59.04 46.83
N TRP A 5 -77.34 -58.35 45.90
CA TRP A 5 -76.82 -56.94 45.89
C TRP A 5 -75.76 -56.84 44.77
N CYS A 6 -76.12 -56.29 43.59
CA CYS A 6 -75.85 -54.92 43.07
C CYS A 6 -74.41 -54.67 42.61
N GLU A 7 -74.24 -54.28 41.33
CA GLU A 7 -73.36 -53.18 40.92
C GLU A 7 -73.79 -52.73 39.50
N ASP A 8 -74.56 -51.64 39.43
CA ASP A 8 -74.63 -50.75 38.27
C ASP A 8 -73.46 -49.77 38.43
N SER A 9 -72.59 -49.67 37.43
CA SER A 9 -71.74 -48.49 37.25
C SER A 9 -71.22 -48.41 35.81
N ASP A 10 -71.91 -47.59 35.03
CA ASP A 10 -71.34 -46.50 34.26
C ASP A 10 -70.29 -46.81 33.17
N LEU A 11 -70.77 -46.63 31.92
CA LEU A 11 -70.31 -45.57 31.02
C LEU A 11 -68.80 -45.25 31.07
N ILE A 12 -68.01 -45.94 30.26
CA ILE A 12 -66.83 -45.32 29.64
C ILE A 12 -66.88 -45.67 28.15
N GLY A 13 -67.58 -44.82 27.41
CA GLY A 13 -67.23 -44.58 26.02
C GLY A 13 -65.77 -44.13 26.02
N SER A 14 -64.89 -45.00 25.53
CA SER A 14 -63.54 -44.60 25.15
C SER A 14 -63.69 -43.74 23.90
N ASP A 15 -64.02 -42.46 24.10
CA ASP A 15 -63.77 -41.44 23.10
C ASP A 15 -62.28 -41.53 22.77
N SER A 16 -62.03 -42.00 21.56
CA SER A 16 -60.76 -41.88 20.89
C SER A 16 -60.48 -40.38 20.75
N ASP A 17 -59.85 -39.82 21.78
CA ASP A 17 -59.30 -38.47 21.76
C ASP A 17 -58.07 -38.49 20.87
N ALA A 18 -58.32 -38.48 19.56
CA ALA A 18 -57.33 -38.22 18.52
C ALA A 18 -56.99 -36.73 18.56
N SER A 19 -56.36 -36.29 19.65
CA SER A 19 -55.65 -35.02 19.71
C SER A 19 -54.28 -35.21 19.05
N GLY A 20 -54.31 -35.41 17.73
CA GLY A 20 -53.14 -35.48 16.87
C GLY A 20 -53.03 -34.21 16.03
N ASP A 21 -51.87 -33.54 16.14
CA ASP A 21 -51.22 -32.83 15.04
C ASP A 21 -51.88 -31.57 14.46
N ARG A 22 -52.43 -30.67 15.29
CA ARG A 22 -52.75 -29.29 14.84
C ARG A 22 -51.76 -28.21 15.27
N GLU A 23 -50.93 -28.47 16.27
CA GLU A 23 -49.97 -27.47 16.77
C GLU A 23 -48.61 -27.53 16.04
N SER A 24 -48.23 -28.71 15.53
CA SER A 24 -46.95 -28.93 14.82
C SER A 24 -46.82 -28.14 13.51
N GLY A 25 -47.93 -27.83 12.84
CA GLY A 25 -47.94 -27.10 11.56
C GLY A 25 -47.73 -25.58 11.69
N SER A 26 -48.18 -24.98 12.79
CA SER A 26 -48.06 -23.54 13.04
C SER A 26 -46.60 -23.13 13.26
N ILE A 27 -45.84 -23.98 13.96
CA ILE A 27 -44.43 -23.76 14.29
C ILE A 27 -43.60 -23.67 13.00
N LEU A 28 -43.89 -24.52 12.01
CA LEU A 28 -43.20 -24.50 10.71
C LEU A 28 -43.35 -23.14 10.00
N VAL A 29 -44.54 -22.55 10.04
CA VAL A 29 -44.81 -21.25 9.41
C VAL A 29 -44.05 -20.13 10.11
N ILE A 30 -44.03 -20.12 11.45
CA ILE A 30 -43.30 -19.12 12.23
C ILE A 30 -41.79 -19.24 12.00
N VAL A 31 -41.25 -20.46 12.00
CA VAL A 31 -39.83 -20.72 11.71
C VAL A 31 -39.47 -20.31 10.29
N ALA A 32 -40.33 -20.57 9.30
CA ALA A 32 -40.12 -20.13 7.93
C ALA A 32 -40.07 -18.60 7.80
N MET A 33 -41.00 -17.88 8.46
CA MET A 33 -40.97 -16.41 8.48
C MET A 33 -39.73 -15.86 9.18
N LEU A 34 -39.36 -16.41 10.34
CA LEU A 34 -38.13 -16.02 11.05
C LEU A 34 -36.88 -16.32 10.24
N GLY A 35 -36.85 -17.41 9.48
CA GLY A 35 -35.77 -17.75 8.56
C GLY A 35 -35.54 -16.67 7.50
N VAL A 36 -36.62 -16.16 6.89
CA VAL A 36 -36.53 -15.06 5.91
C VAL A 36 -35.98 -13.79 6.56
N VAL A 37 -36.44 -13.45 7.77
CA VAL A 37 -35.96 -12.27 8.51
C VAL A 37 -34.47 -12.41 8.85
N LEU A 38 -34.03 -13.58 9.33
CA LEU A 38 -32.62 -13.84 9.64
C LEU A 38 -31.73 -13.78 8.39
N LEU A 39 -32.20 -14.29 7.24
CA LEU A 39 -31.49 -14.15 5.97
C LEU A 39 -31.37 -12.68 5.53
N GLY A 40 -32.41 -11.87 5.76
CA GLY A 40 -32.35 -10.42 5.54
C GLY A 40 -31.27 -9.72 6.37
N PHE A 41 -31.21 -10.02 7.66
CA PHE A 41 -30.17 -9.48 8.55
C PHE A 41 -28.76 -10.00 8.21
N ALA A 42 -28.64 -11.26 7.81
CA ALA A 42 -27.36 -11.83 7.37
C ALA A 42 -26.86 -11.12 6.10
N GLY A 43 -27.74 -10.91 5.12
CA GLY A 43 -27.42 -10.16 3.89
C GLY A 43 -26.96 -8.73 4.17
N LEU A 44 -27.68 -8.02 5.04
CA LEU A 44 -27.32 -6.66 5.46
C LEU A 44 -25.96 -6.62 6.17
N THR A 45 -25.67 -7.63 6.99
CA THR A 45 -24.38 -7.77 7.67
C THR A 45 -23.24 -7.98 6.69
N ILE A 46 -23.45 -8.75 5.61
CA ILE A 46 -22.45 -8.98 4.55
C ILE A 46 -22.16 -7.68 3.79
N ASP A 47 -23.19 -6.95 3.36
CA ASP A 47 -23.01 -5.68 2.66
C ASP A 47 -22.28 -4.65 3.53
N TYR A 48 -22.63 -4.54 4.82
CA TYR A 48 -21.99 -3.61 5.74
C TYR A 48 -20.56 -4.03 6.11
N GLY A 49 -20.34 -5.34 6.27
CA GLY A 49 -19.00 -5.90 6.51
C GLY A 49 -18.06 -5.63 5.33
N TYR A 50 -18.56 -5.81 4.10
CA TYR A 50 -17.82 -5.47 2.89
C TYR A 50 -17.54 -3.96 2.82
N TYR A 51 -18.53 -3.12 3.13
CA TYR A 51 -18.35 -1.67 3.17
C TYR A 51 -17.24 -1.25 4.14
N PHE A 52 -17.22 -1.82 5.34
CA PHE A 52 -16.19 -1.50 6.32
C PHE A 52 -14.80 -1.94 5.84
N SER A 53 -14.68 -3.14 5.27
CA SER A 53 -13.42 -3.62 4.70
C SER A 53 -12.91 -2.70 3.59
N GLN A 54 -13.78 -2.20 2.72
CA GLN A 54 -13.39 -1.29 1.66
C GLN A 54 -12.99 0.08 2.21
N LYS A 55 -13.72 0.59 3.21
CA LYS A 55 -13.38 1.84 3.88
C LYS A 55 -12.00 1.82 4.52
N THR A 56 -11.60 0.71 5.16
CA THR A 56 -10.25 0.58 5.73
C THR A 56 -9.17 0.62 4.64
N ARG A 57 -9.42 0.01 3.48
CA ARG A 57 -8.50 0.06 2.34
C ARG A 57 -8.37 1.46 1.76
N LEU A 58 -9.49 2.17 1.59
CA LEU A 58 -9.52 3.56 1.14
C LEU A 58 -8.77 4.49 2.09
N GLN A 59 -8.86 4.26 3.41
CA GLN A 59 -8.11 5.07 4.37
C GLN A 59 -6.60 4.85 4.23
N ALA A 60 -6.15 3.60 4.10
CA ALA A 60 -4.74 3.30 3.89
C ALA A 60 -4.20 3.93 2.59
N GLU A 61 -5.04 3.98 1.55
CA GLU A 61 -4.72 4.63 0.29
C GLU A 61 -4.62 6.16 0.43
N ALA A 62 -5.63 6.78 1.06
CA ALA A 62 -5.61 8.21 1.34
C ALA A 62 -4.37 8.60 2.16
N ASP A 63 -4.02 7.83 3.18
CA ASP A 63 -2.85 8.09 4.01
C ASP A 63 -1.54 7.97 3.20
N ALA A 64 -1.41 6.94 2.37
CA ALA A 64 -0.26 6.76 1.48
C ALA A 64 -0.14 7.90 0.46
N ALA A 65 -1.27 8.33 -0.11
CA ALA A 65 -1.36 9.47 -1.02
C ALA A 65 -0.97 10.79 -0.36
N ALA A 66 -1.47 11.04 0.85
CA ALA A 66 -1.17 12.25 1.61
C ALA A 66 0.34 12.36 1.86
N VAL A 67 0.96 11.26 2.29
CA VAL A 67 2.42 11.19 2.52
C VAL A 67 3.20 11.35 1.22
N ALA A 68 2.82 10.65 0.15
CA ALA A 68 3.50 10.76 -1.14
C ALA A 68 3.47 12.20 -1.68
N CYS A 69 2.33 12.89 -1.53
CA CYS A 69 2.23 14.31 -1.88
C CYS A 69 3.09 15.19 -0.97
N GLY A 70 3.14 14.91 0.33
CA GLY A 70 3.96 15.62 1.30
C GLY A 70 5.46 15.49 1.04
N LEU A 71 5.90 14.33 0.53
CA LEU A 71 7.31 14.04 0.23
C LEU A 71 7.77 14.63 -1.11
N THR A 72 6.95 14.54 -2.15
CA THR A 72 7.38 14.89 -3.52
C THR A 72 7.11 16.35 -3.88
N ALA A 73 6.22 17.04 -3.17
CA ALA A 73 5.74 18.39 -3.50
C ALA A 73 5.26 18.54 -4.96
N ARG A 74 4.94 17.43 -5.65
CA ARG A 74 4.48 17.40 -7.05
C ARG A 74 2.97 17.36 -7.20
N CYS A 75 2.22 17.35 -6.10
CA CYS A 75 0.77 17.38 -6.14
C CYS A 75 0.25 18.78 -6.51
N LYS A 76 -0.87 18.83 -7.23
CA LYS A 76 -1.62 20.06 -7.54
C LYS A 76 -3.06 19.92 -7.03
N PRO A 77 -3.66 20.97 -6.44
CA PRO A 77 -5.04 20.89 -6.00
C PRO A 77 -5.97 20.62 -7.18
N GLY A 78 -6.95 19.73 -6.99
CA GLY A 78 -7.88 19.31 -8.04
C GLY A 78 -7.30 18.38 -9.10
N ALA A 79 -6.00 18.07 -9.06
CA ALA A 79 -5.41 17.06 -9.92
C ALA A 79 -5.60 15.66 -9.29
N MET A 80 -5.84 14.67 -10.14
CA MET A 80 -5.59 13.27 -9.80
C MET A 80 -4.08 13.08 -9.60
N LEU A 81 -3.72 12.13 -8.74
CA LEU A 81 -2.31 11.88 -8.48
C LEU A 81 -1.61 11.45 -9.77
N ALA A 82 -0.42 12.01 -10.00
CA ALA A 82 0.35 11.69 -11.19
C ALA A 82 0.65 10.17 -11.23
N PRO A 83 0.65 9.55 -12.42
CA PRO A 83 0.88 8.10 -12.56
C PRO A 83 2.25 7.63 -12.06
N GLU A 84 3.20 8.54 -11.83
CA GLU A 84 4.48 8.26 -11.15
C GLU A 84 4.31 7.80 -9.69
N ASN A 85 3.20 8.17 -9.03
CA ASN A 85 2.85 7.66 -7.70
C ASN A 85 2.10 6.32 -7.75
N ALA A 86 1.75 5.81 -8.94
CA ALA A 86 1.01 4.55 -9.10
C ALA A 86 1.76 3.35 -8.50
N ALA A 87 3.09 3.40 -8.37
CA ALA A 87 3.86 2.35 -7.71
C ALA A 87 3.50 2.19 -6.21
N VAL A 88 3.03 3.26 -5.55
CA VAL A 88 2.55 3.22 -4.17
C VAL A 88 1.13 2.65 -4.09
N PHE A 89 0.29 2.86 -5.11
CA PHE A 89 -1.12 2.48 -5.13
C PHE A 89 -1.42 1.10 -5.74
N ASN A 90 -0.62 0.67 -6.72
CA ASN A 90 -0.77 -0.62 -7.40
C ASN A 90 -0.81 -1.85 -6.47
N PRO A 91 0.05 -1.98 -5.42
CA PRO A 91 -0.05 -3.11 -4.49
C PRO A 91 -1.33 -3.11 -3.64
N LEU A 92 -2.07 -2.00 -3.57
CA LEU A 92 -3.34 -1.89 -2.87
C LEU A 92 -4.55 -2.18 -3.80
N GLY A 93 -4.32 -2.30 -5.11
CA GLY A 93 -5.37 -2.61 -6.11
C GLY A 93 -6.22 -1.42 -6.54
N PHE A 94 -5.76 -0.18 -6.29
CA PHE A 94 -6.48 1.05 -6.62
C PHE A 94 -5.80 1.85 -7.73
N SER A 95 -6.60 2.60 -8.48
CA SER A 95 -6.13 3.43 -9.59
C SER A 95 -5.80 4.84 -9.12
N ALA A 96 -4.83 5.50 -9.75
CA ALA A 96 -4.55 6.92 -9.50
C ALA A 96 -5.76 7.85 -9.75
N ASN A 97 -6.80 7.34 -10.42
CA ASN A 97 -8.07 8.04 -10.65
C ASN A 97 -9.03 7.97 -9.46
N ASP A 98 -8.81 7.08 -8.50
CA ASP A 98 -9.66 6.93 -7.32
C ASP A 98 -9.25 7.90 -6.20
N VAL A 99 -8.11 8.58 -6.36
CA VAL A 99 -7.58 9.54 -5.39
C VAL A 99 -7.49 10.95 -5.96
N LYS A 100 -8.13 11.89 -5.28
CA LYS A 100 -8.19 13.30 -5.62
C LYS A 100 -7.50 14.13 -4.55
N VAL A 101 -6.68 15.10 -4.97
CA VAL A 101 -6.12 16.10 -4.05
C VAL A 101 -7.13 17.22 -3.84
N LEU A 102 -7.60 17.40 -2.61
CA LEU A 102 -8.58 18.42 -2.24
C LEU A 102 -7.92 19.79 -2.03
N ALA A 103 -6.82 19.84 -1.28
CA ALA A 103 -6.15 21.07 -0.92
C ALA A 103 -4.64 20.88 -0.77
N ILE A 104 -3.87 21.93 -1.08
CA ILE A 104 -2.41 21.99 -0.93
C ILE A 104 -2.07 23.36 -0.37
N ASN A 105 -1.03 23.45 0.47
CA ASN A 105 -0.61 24.68 1.13
C ASN A 105 -1.73 25.31 2.00
N ALA A 106 -2.71 24.51 2.42
CA ALA A 106 -3.81 24.97 3.25
C ALA A 106 -3.45 24.99 4.74
N ARG A 107 -4.24 25.70 5.54
CA ARG A 107 -4.23 25.53 7.00
C ARG A 107 -4.72 24.12 7.31
N CYS A 108 -4.02 23.42 8.20
CA CYS A 108 -4.41 22.08 8.59
C CYS A 108 -5.77 22.10 9.31
N PRO A 109 -6.75 21.27 8.91
CA PRO A 109 -8.08 21.25 9.52
C PRO A 109 -8.04 20.96 11.03
N HIS A 110 -7.11 20.11 11.46
CA HIS A 110 -7.00 19.62 12.84
C HIS A 110 -5.87 20.28 13.65
N ASN A 111 -5.05 21.13 13.02
CA ASN A 111 -4.00 21.87 13.72
C ASN A 111 -3.70 23.21 13.02
N PRO A 112 -4.42 24.29 13.38
CA PRO A 112 -4.32 25.57 12.69
C PRO A 112 -2.97 26.28 12.88
N ALA A 113 -2.09 25.76 13.76
CA ALA A 113 -0.72 26.26 13.94
C ALA A 113 0.24 25.77 12.85
N LEU A 114 -0.12 24.70 12.15
CA LEU A 114 0.66 24.17 11.03
C LEU A 114 0.15 24.78 9.71
N ASN A 115 1.10 25.31 8.94
CA ASN A 115 0.89 25.75 7.58
C ASN A 115 1.49 24.70 6.63
N ASN A 116 0.99 24.61 5.41
CA ASN A 116 1.38 23.61 4.41
C ASN A 116 0.78 22.21 4.61
N CYS A 117 -0.51 22.13 4.93
CA CYS A 117 -1.22 20.87 4.86
C CYS A 117 -1.63 20.52 3.43
N ILE A 118 -1.59 19.23 3.16
CA ILE A 118 -2.03 18.57 1.95
C ILE A 118 -3.16 17.64 2.35
N GLU A 119 -4.31 17.83 1.74
CA GLU A 119 -5.51 17.03 1.96
C GLU A 119 -5.83 16.25 0.70
N VAL A 120 -6.02 14.96 0.85
CA VAL A 120 -6.38 14.03 -0.22
C VAL A 120 -7.64 13.26 0.17
N GLU A 121 -8.41 12.90 -0.84
CA GLU A 121 -9.63 12.11 -0.73
C GLU A 121 -9.53 10.93 -1.69
N ALA A 122 -9.67 9.72 -1.15
CA ALA A 122 -9.83 8.50 -1.92
C ALA A 122 -11.32 8.14 -1.97
N MET A 123 -11.82 7.77 -3.14
CA MET A 123 -13.21 7.40 -3.38
C MET A 123 -13.28 6.09 -4.17
N SER A 124 -14.15 5.19 -3.74
CA SER A 124 -14.47 4.00 -4.52
C SER A 124 -15.95 3.69 -4.46
N THR A 125 -16.49 3.19 -5.57
CA THR A 125 -17.88 2.79 -5.71
C THR A 125 -17.95 1.33 -6.13
N TRP A 126 -18.82 0.57 -5.48
CA TRP A 126 -19.05 -0.84 -5.80
C TRP A 126 -20.54 -1.17 -5.78
N ASP A 127 -20.88 -2.28 -6.44
CA ASP A 127 -22.23 -2.81 -6.45
C ASP A 127 -22.56 -3.49 -5.11
N THR A 128 -23.79 -3.29 -4.63
CA THR A 128 -24.31 -3.95 -3.43
C THR A 128 -24.85 -5.35 -3.77
N PHE A 129 -24.83 -6.25 -2.79
CA PHE A 129 -25.29 -7.63 -2.96
C PHE A 129 -26.76 -7.78 -2.55
N PHE A 130 -27.06 -7.61 -1.26
CA PHE A 130 -28.40 -7.83 -0.69
C PHE A 130 -29.17 -6.52 -0.53
N VAL A 131 -28.49 -5.41 -0.23
CA VAL A 131 -29.12 -4.08 -0.13
C VAL A 131 -29.70 -3.63 -1.48
N ARG A 132 -29.24 -4.22 -2.59
CA ARG A 132 -29.86 -4.05 -3.92
C ARG A 132 -31.34 -4.42 -3.97
N LEU A 133 -31.80 -5.33 -3.11
CA LEU A 133 -33.22 -5.69 -2.98
C LEU A 133 -34.09 -4.50 -2.50
N PHE A 134 -33.47 -3.54 -1.82
CA PHE A 134 -34.10 -2.28 -1.39
C PHE A 134 -33.85 -1.12 -2.36
N ASN A 135 -33.56 -1.42 -3.63
CA ASN A 135 -33.33 -0.44 -4.69
C ASN A 135 -32.11 0.48 -4.47
N VAL A 136 -31.13 0.03 -3.69
CA VAL A 136 -29.82 0.68 -3.56
C VAL A 136 -28.79 -0.22 -4.22
N SER A 137 -28.50 0.02 -5.49
CA SER A 137 -27.64 -0.86 -6.31
C SER A 137 -26.14 -0.65 -6.12
N THR A 138 -25.73 0.51 -5.62
CA THR A 138 -24.32 0.88 -5.42
C THR A 138 -24.11 1.57 -4.09
N LEU A 139 -22.91 1.41 -3.53
CA LEU A 139 -22.44 2.16 -2.38
C LEU A 139 -21.12 2.83 -2.75
N THR A 140 -21.01 4.11 -2.41
CA THR A 140 -19.78 4.88 -2.52
C THR A 140 -19.22 5.09 -1.12
N ALA A 141 -17.95 4.79 -0.94
CA ALA A 141 -17.20 5.19 0.24
C ALA A 141 -16.12 6.20 -0.13
N SER A 142 -15.88 7.12 0.79
CA SER A 142 -14.75 8.03 0.72
C SER A 142 -13.95 7.99 2.03
N ALA A 143 -12.67 8.27 1.90
CA ALA A 143 -11.73 8.40 2.99
C ALA A 143 -10.86 9.63 2.75
N THR A 144 -10.66 10.44 3.78
CA THR A 144 -9.81 11.63 3.71
C THR A 144 -8.59 11.46 4.59
N ALA A 145 -7.46 11.98 4.11
CA ALA A 145 -6.21 11.99 4.84
C ALA A 145 -5.52 13.34 4.67
N VAL A 146 -4.83 13.75 5.74
CA VAL A 146 -4.10 15.02 5.78
C VAL A 146 -2.66 14.74 6.14
N ALA A 147 -1.74 15.21 5.31
CA ALA A 147 -0.31 15.23 5.60
C ALA A 147 0.20 16.67 5.65
N VAL A 148 1.21 16.91 6.46
CA VAL A 148 1.90 18.20 6.49
C VAL A 148 3.08 18.11 5.54
N GLY A 149 3.04 18.88 4.45
CA GLY A 149 4.16 19.02 3.54
C GLY A 149 5.24 19.92 4.13
N GLY A 150 6.49 19.53 3.98
CA GLY A 150 7.66 20.38 4.21
C GLY A 150 7.72 21.12 5.55
N GLN A 151 8.23 20.46 6.59
CA GLN A 151 9.07 21.05 7.66
C GLN A 151 9.93 19.93 8.29
N THR A 152 10.73 19.21 7.50
CA THR A 152 11.94 18.60 8.07
C THR A 152 13.09 19.59 7.86
N PRO A 153 13.91 19.87 8.89
CA PRO A 153 15.15 20.63 8.73
C PRO A 153 16.13 19.99 7.74
N GLN A 154 15.84 18.79 7.24
CA GLN A 154 16.61 18.10 6.23
C GLN A 154 15.70 17.50 5.15
N PRO A 155 16.03 17.66 3.85
CA PRO A 155 15.31 17.04 2.76
C PRO A 155 15.14 15.53 3.01
N VAL A 156 13.94 14.99 2.80
CA VAL A 156 13.79 13.54 2.65
C VAL A 156 14.46 13.18 1.33
N VAL A 157 15.69 12.71 1.45
CA VAL A 157 16.50 12.27 0.31
C VAL A 157 15.87 10.98 -0.20
N VAL A 158 15.27 11.03 -1.38
CA VAL A 158 15.02 9.81 -2.17
C VAL A 158 16.24 9.66 -3.06
N PRO A 159 17.26 8.91 -2.63
CA PRO A 159 18.49 8.82 -3.40
C PRO A 159 18.21 8.10 -4.71
N SER A 160 18.69 8.70 -5.80
CA SER A 160 18.74 8.04 -7.09
C SER A 160 19.75 6.89 -7.11
N VAL A 161 20.76 6.95 -6.24
CA VAL A 161 21.75 5.89 -6.02
C VAL A 161 21.93 5.67 -4.52
N LEU A 162 21.66 4.45 -4.05
CA LEU A 162 21.81 4.06 -2.66
C LEU A 162 22.80 2.88 -2.52
N ALA A 163 23.88 3.10 -1.77
CA ALA A 163 24.86 2.07 -1.43
C ALA A 163 24.81 1.77 0.08
N THR A 164 24.13 0.68 0.47
CA THR A 164 23.92 0.30 1.88
C THR A 164 25.03 -0.56 2.47
N GLY A 165 25.99 -1.03 1.65
CA GLY A 165 27.13 -1.80 2.12
C GLY A 165 28.03 -1.01 3.09
N THR A 166 28.41 -1.65 4.20
CA THR A 166 29.32 -1.10 5.22
C THR A 166 30.76 -1.59 5.06
N GLY A 167 31.09 -2.14 3.89
CA GLY A 167 32.43 -2.60 3.55
C GLY A 167 33.46 -1.47 3.43
N ARG A 168 34.71 -1.81 3.14
CA ARG A 168 35.81 -0.83 3.04
C ARG A 168 35.63 0.19 1.92
N GLU A 169 34.85 -0.16 0.90
CA GLU A 169 34.64 0.64 -0.29
C GLU A 169 33.14 0.83 -0.50
N GLY A 170 32.72 2.09 -0.68
CA GLY A 170 31.35 2.43 -1.06
C GLY A 170 31.23 2.59 -2.56
N ILE A 171 30.85 3.79 -3.01
CA ILE A 171 30.74 4.09 -4.44
C ILE A 171 32.11 4.52 -4.95
N GLN A 172 32.57 3.91 -6.04
CA GLN A 172 33.85 4.26 -6.66
C GLN A 172 33.69 4.54 -8.16
N SER A 173 34.25 5.64 -8.63
CA SER A 173 34.40 5.95 -10.04
C SER A 173 35.88 5.98 -10.40
N HIS A 174 36.28 5.19 -11.40
CA HIS A 174 37.64 5.14 -11.92
C HIS A 174 37.58 5.33 -13.43
N GLY A 175 38.31 6.30 -13.96
CA GLY A 175 38.32 6.53 -15.40
C GLY A 175 39.05 7.80 -15.81
N ASN A 176 38.92 8.15 -17.08
CA ASN A 176 39.43 9.41 -17.63
C ASN A 176 38.29 10.46 -17.69
N ALA A 177 38.58 11.64 -18.24
CA ALA A 177 37.61 12.75 -18.30
C ALA A 177 36.32 12.44 -19.08
N ALA A 178 36.32 11.42 -19.95
CA ALA A 178 35.14 10.99 -20.67
C ALA A 178 34.24 10.07 -19.83
N ASP A 179 34.78 9.45 -18.78
CA ASP A 179 34.07 8.52 -17.88
C ASP A 179 33.37 9.29 -16.75
N ALA A 180 32.47 10.20 -17.13
CA ALA A 180 31.69 10.99 -16.17
C ALA A 180 30.38 10.28 -15.81
N VAL A 181 30.25 9.84 -14.56
CA VAL A 181 28.99 9.31 -14.04
C VAL A 181 28.05 10.49 -13.80
N ARG A 182 26.92 10.51 -14.50
CA ARG A 182 25.92 11.58 -14.36
C ARG A 182 24.71 11.04 -13.62
N VAL A 183 24.40 11.65 -12.50
CA VAL A 183 23.31 11.24 -11.63
C VAL A 183 22.31 12.38 -11.53
N ARG A 184 21.04 12.10 -11.80
CA ARG A 184 19.94 13.05 -11.63
C ARG A 184 19.27 12.76 -10.29
N GLY A 185 19.49 13.65 -9.32
CA GLY A 185 19.08 13.47 -7.92
C GLY A 185 20.25 13.13 -7.00
N ASP A 186 19.92 12.62 -5.82
CA ASP A 186 20.88 12.46 -4.72
C ASP A 186 21.62 11.12 -4.78
N ILE A 187 22.83 11.09 -4.23
CA ILE A 187 23.65 9.88 -4.04
C ILE A 187 23.87 9.69 -2.55
N VAL A 188 23.58 8.50 -2.03
CA VAL A 188 23.80 8.19 -0.61
C VAL A 188 24.58 6.89 -0.45
N SER A 189 25.62 6.93 0.39
CA SER A 189 26.51 5.80 0.68
C SER A 189 26.72 5.62 2.19
N ASN A 190 26.56 4.39 2.67
CA ASN A 190 26.93 3.99 4.03
C ASN A 190 28.44 3.91 4.24
N SER A 191 29.20 3.86 3.16
CA SER A 191 30.67 3.87 3.16
C SER A 191 31.16 5.16 2.50
N GLY A 192 32.36 5.19 1.92
CA GLY A 192 32.86 6.37 1.19
C GLY A 192 32.25 6.54 -0.20
N ILE A 193 32.39 7.73 -0.78
CA ILE A 193 32.26 7.96 -2.23
C ILE A 193 33.63 8.43 -2.74
N GLN A 194 34.26 7.67 -3.61
CA GLN A 194 35.60 7.94 -4.12
C GLN A 194 35.59 8.09 -5.63
N VAL A 195 36.13 9.20 -6.12
CA VAL A 195 36.36 9.45 -7.54
C VAL A 195 37.85 9.52 -7.75
N ASN A 196 38.38 8.51 -8.42
CA ASN A 196 39.80 8.33 -8.66
C ASN A 196 40.14 8.64 -10.12
N ASN A 197 41.42 8.97 -10.36
CA ASN A 197 41.93 9.43 -11.65
C ASN A 197 41.21 10.71 -12.13
N ASN A 198 41.04 10.85 -13.45
CA ASN A 198 40.51 12.06 -14.08
C ASN A 198 39.00 11.94 -14.38
N SER A 199 38.30 11.01 -13.73
CA SER A 199 36.85 10.82 -13.80
C SER A 199 36.12 11.84 -12.92
N ALA A 200 34.81 11.99 -13.12
CA ALA A 200 33.97 12.85 -12.30
C ALA A 200 32.59 12.22 -12.07
N ILE A 201 32.03 12.44 -10.87
CA ILE A 201 30.59 12.21 -10.62
C ILE A 201 29.90 13.56 -10.68
N THR A 202 28.94 13.73 -11.60
CA THR A 202 28.19 14.99 -11.75
C THR A 202 26.76 14.80 -11.29
N LEU A 203 26.34 15.59 -10.31
CA LEU A 203 24.98 15.64 -9.80
C LEU A 203 24.20 16.70 -10.59
N LEU A 204 23.09 16.29 -11.18
CA LEU A 204 22.20 17.17 -11.94
C LEU A 204 21.04 17.62 -11.06
N ASP A 205 20.41 18.74 -11.44
CA ASP A 205 19.17 19.24 -10.84
C ASP A 205 19.26 19.53 -9.33
N GLY A 206 20.45 19.92 -8.85
CA GLY A 206 20.68 20.29 -7.45
C GLY A 206 20.87 19.09 -6.52
N GLY A 207 21.15 17.90 -7.07
CA GLY A 207 21.42 16.70 -6.29
C GLY A 207 22.58 16.86 -5.30
N ILE A 208 22.48 16.12 -4.20
CA ILE A 208 23.44 16.13 -3.09
C ILE A 208 24.07 14.74 -2.96
N ALA A 209 25.41 14.69 -2.87
CA ALA A 209 26.13 13.49 -2.48
C ALA A 209 26.33 13.42 -0.97
N ARG A 210 26.02 12.27 -0.38
CA ARG A 210 26.10 12.00 1.06
C ARG A 210 26.81 10.69 1.35
N ALA A 211 27.79 10.73 2.25
CA ALA A 211 28.57 9.55 2.61
C ALA A 211 28.92 9.55 4.10
N VAL A 212 28.85 8.38 4.76
CA VAL A 212 29.35 8.21 6.13
C VAL A 212 30.87 8.14 6.13
N GLY A 213 31.45 7.41 5.16
CA GLY A 213 32.90 7.22 5.01
C GLY A 213 33.62 8.40 4.34
N GLY A 214 32.94 9.54 4.18
CA GLY A 214 33.47 10.72 3.51
C GLY A 214 33.41 10.64 1.97
N ILE A 215 33.66 11.80 1.36
CA ILE A 215 33.64 11.98 -0.10
C ILE A 215 35.03 12.44 -0.53
N THR A 216 35.62 11.79 -1.54
CA THR A 216 36.96 12.10 -2.05
C THR A 216 36.96 12.11 -3.57
N GLY A 217 37.68 13.06 -4.17
CA GLY A 217 37.79 13.20 -5.62
C GLY A 217 36.78 14.18 -6.24
N ALA A 218 36.72 14.19 -7.58
CA ALA A 218 35.92 15.15 -8.34
C ALA A 218 34.43 14.80 -8.36
N ILE A 219 33.66 15.33 -7.39
CA ILE A 219 32.20 15.36 -7.46
C ILE A 219 31.74 16.78 -7.76
N ASN A 220 31.04 16.95 -8.88
CA ASN A 220 30.45 18.21 -9.30
C ASN A 220 29.01 18.29 -8.79
N GLY A 221 28.83 18.90 -7.61
CA GLY A 221 27.53 19.14 -6.97
C GLY A 221 27.67 19.36 -5.47
N ASN A 222 26.54 19.46 -4.77
CA ASN A 222 26.54 19.68 -3.32
C ASN A 222 26.98 18.40 -2.58
N GLN A 223 27.74 18.57 -1.50
CA GLN A 223 28.30 17.47 -0.72
C GLN A 223 28.00 17.67 0.75
N GLU A 224 27.45 16.66 1.40
CA GLU A 224 27.10 16.71 2.82
C GLU A 224 27.54 15.42 3.52
N PRO A 225 28.09 15.48 4.75
CA PRO A 225 28.40 14.27 5.50
C PRO A 225 27.12 13.54 5.90
N LEU A 226 27.10 12.22 5.76
CA LEU A 226 26.02 11.41 6.33
C LEU A 226 26.38 11.00 7.76
N LYS A 227 25.55 11.40 8.73
CA LYS A 227 25.84 11.22 10.16
C LYS A 227 25.73 9.77 10.64
N THR A 228 24.88 8.97 10.00
CA THR A 228 24.60 7.58 10.40
C THR A 228 24.32 6.72 9.18
N ALA A 229 24.84 5.49 9.17
CA ALA A 229 24.54 4.52 8.13
C ALA A 229 23.04 4.21 8.07
N MET A 230 22.53 4.09 6.86
CA MET A 230 21.16 3.68 6.56
C MET A 230 21.01 2.18 6.73
N ALA A 231 19.88 1.74 7.29
CA ALA A 231 19.54 0.32 7.29
C ALA A 231 19.30 -0.18 5.86
N ASP A 232 19.63 -1.43 5.58
CA ASP A 232 19.30 -2.07 4.30
C ASP A 232 17.79 -2.35 4.23
N PRO A 233 17.03 -1.69 3.32
CA PRO A 233 15.59 -1.88 3.19
C PRO A 233 15.23 -3.29 2.71
N CYS A 234 16.18 -4.01 2.11
CA CYS A 234 15.98 -5.36 1.59
C CYS A 234 16.60 -6.45 2.49
N SER A 235 17.05 -6.11 3.70
CA SER A 235 17.71 -7.05 4.62
C SER A 235 16.86 -8.28 4.98
N ALA A 236 15.54 -8.17 4.90
CA ALA A 236 14.60 -9.26 5.16
C ALA A 236 14.41 -10.21 3.95
N LEU A 237 14.91 -9.85 2.77
CA LEU A 237 14.79 -10.66 1.55
C LEU A 237 15.99 -11.61 1.43
N PRO A 238 15.77 -12.88 1.06
CA PRO A 238 16.87 -13.80 0.82
C PRO A 238 17.73 -13.27 -0.33
N SER A 239 19.06 -13.25 -0.12
CA SER A 239 19.99 -12.79 -1.16
C SER A 239 19.84 -13.67 -2.42
N PRO A 240 19.83 -13.06 -3.62
CA PRO A 240 19.76 -13.84 -4.86
C PRO A 240 20.98 -14.75 -4.95
N THR A 241 20.75 -16.04 -5.22
CA THR A 241 21.84 -17.00 -5.44
C THR A 241 22.43 -16.74 -6.83
N VAL A 242 23.62 -16.18 -6.90
CA VAL A 242 24.37 -16.10 -8.16
C VAL A 242 24.82 -17.52 -8.55
N PRO A 243 24.45 -18.06 -9.72
CA PRO A 243 24.98 -19.33 -10.19
C PRO A 243 26.50 -19.20 -10.37
N ALA A 244 27.26 -20.20 -9.92
CA ALA A 244 28.71 -20.18 -9.81
C ALA A 244 29.50 -20.13 -11.14
N GLU A 245 28.86 -19.87 -12.28
CA GLU A 245 29.51 -19.85 -13.59
C GLU A 245 29.37 -18.49 -14.28
N LYS A 246 30.36 -17.64 -14.02
CA LYS A 246 31.07 -16.79 -15.00
C LYS A 246 31.80 -15.70 -14.21
N SER A 247 33.05 -15.96 -13.83
CA SER A 247 34.01 -14.86 -13.75
C SER A 247 33.93 -14.10 -15.07
N CYS A 248 33.71 -12.78 -15.00
CA CYS A 248 33.87 -11.91 -16.16
C CYS A 248 35.32 -12.09 -16.65
N LYS A 249 35.52 -12.99 -17.62
CA LYS A 249 36.79 -13.08 -18.34
C LYS A 249 36.91 -11.77 -19.13
N PRO A 250 38.02 -11.01 -18.99
CA PRO A 250 38.25 -9.88 -19.87
C PRO A 250 38.22 -10.36 -21.33
N LEU A 251 37.54 -9.59 -22.19
CA LEU A 251 37.52 -9.84 -23.63
C LEU A 251 38.97 -9.91 -24.16
N PRO A 252 39.29 -10.84 -25.08
CA PRO A 252 40.63 -10.93 -25.63
C PRO A 252 40.96 -9.65 -26.41
N GLU A 253 42.15 -9.11 -26.12
CA GLU A 253 42.74 -7.93 -26.75
C GLU A 253 42.92 -8.20 -28.25
N ILE A 254 42.14 -7.52 -29.09
CA ILE A 254 42.29 -7.61 -30.55
C ILE A 254 43.43 -6.67 -30.95
N THR A 255 44.66 -7.18 -30.98
CA THR A 255 45.78 -6.47 -31.62
C THR A 255 45.50 -6.39 -33.13
N GLY A 256 45.25 -5.18 -33.62
CA GLY A 256 44.87 -4.93 -35.01
C GLY A 256 45.95 -5.34 -36.01
N SER A 257 45.66 -6.37 -36.81
CA SER A 257 46.35 -6.64 -38.08
C SER A 257 45.49 -6.09 -39.22
N SER A 258 46.07 -5.17 -39.99
CA SER A 258 45.53 -4.47 -41.15
C SER A 258 44.74 -5.36 -42.13
N CYS A 259 43.49 -4.99 -42.43
CA CYS A 259 42.81 -5.48 -43.64
C CYS A 259 43.23 -4.63 -44.84
N GLY A 260 43.94 -5.27 -45.78
CA GLY A 260 44.33 -4.71 -47.06
C GLY A 260 43.12 -4.45 -47.97
N ARG A 261 43.24 -3.38 -48.76
CA ARG A 261 42.30 -2.94 -49.78
C ARG A 261 42.54 -3.74 -51.06
N THR A 262 41.54 -4.45 -51.55
CA THR A 262 41.41 -4.81 -52.98
C THR A 262 40.39 -3.89 -53.61
#